data_AF-A0A1Q8EDV1-F1
#
_entry.id   AF-A0A1Q8EDV1-F1
#
_cell.length_a   1.000
_cell.length_b   1.000
_cell.length_c   1.000
_cell.angle_alpha   90.00
_cell.angle_beta   90.00
_cell.angle_gamma   90.00
#
_symmetry.space_group_name_H-M   'P 1'
#
loop_
_entity.id
_entity.type
_entity.pdbx_description
1 polymer ?
#
loop_
_entity_poly.entity_id
_entity_poly.type
_entity_poly.pdbx_seq_one_letter_code
_entity_poly.pdbx_strand_id
1 'polypeptide(L)'
;MTKSIKLLAFIGMLSLLLSFITSVNAEDVNYNSIAPVEDFTQEQSERVKQYLIQDGERVYFDYDRALQNRESDELINIGLLIETISEEYSNSTFTPNSYFRSIPIPFHWNYCGPGHNGNNFTLPVTDVLDQGCQNHDRCFTGMGYRKNCECNRQLVEYIRINRRWIPADVRWKADAIKVYFETAGLIGC
;
A
#
# COMPACT_ATOMS: atom_id res chain seq x y z
N MET A 1 35.83 71.65 -36.29
CA MET A 1 34.54 72.20 -35.80
C MET A 1 33.40 71.56 -36.57
N THR A 2 32.46 70.99 -35.82
CA THR A 2 31.03 70.79 -36.14
C THR A 2 30.58 69.93 -37.34
N LYS A 3 30.13 68.72 -36.95
CA LYS A 3 28.89 68.02 -37.33
C LYS A 3 28.78 67.38 -38.72
N SER A 4 29.10 66.08 -38.74
CA SER A 4 28.62 65.08 -39.70
C SER A 4 27.15 64.76 -39.44
N ILE A 5 26.28 64.94 -40.45
CA ILE A 5 24.93 64.35 -40.48
C ILE A 5 25.01 63.15 -41.42
N LYS A 6 25.09 61.94 -40.86
CA LYS A 6 24.92 60.69 -41.63
C LYS A 6 23.44 60.37 -41.66
N LEU A 7 22.86 60.46 -42.86
CA LEU A 7 21.55 59.90 -43.19
C LEU A 7 21.68 58.37 -43.16
N LEU A 8 21.16 57.72 -42.13
CA LEU A 8 21.09 56.26 -42.02
C LEU A 8 19.63 55.84 -42.19
N ALA A 9 19.38 55.10 -43.25
CA ALA A 9 18.10 54.43 -43.51
C ALA A 9 17.81 53.46 -42.36
N PHE A 10 16.68 53.68 -41.67
CA PHE A 10 16.19 52.78 -40.64
C PHE A 10 15.02 51.97 -41.23
N ILE A 11 15.37 50.88 -41.91
CA ILE A 11 14.42 49.82 -42.25
C ILE A 11 14.77 48.64 -41.35
N GLY A 12 13.82 48.24 -40.51
CA GLY A 12 13.85 46.93 -39.86
C GLY A 12 13.81 46.99 -38.34
N MET A 13 12.59 46.97 -37.77
CA MET A 13 12.29 46.11 -36.63
C MET A 13 10.77 45.94 -36.52
N LEU A 14 10.23 45.04 -37.34
CA LEU A 14 8.89 44.50 -37.14
C LEU A 14 8.94 43.68 -35.84
N SER A 15 8.52 44.30 -34.74
CA SER A 15 8.44 43.66 -33.44
C SER A 15 7.29 42.64 -33.47
N LEU A 16 7.61 41.37 -33.72
CA LEU A 16 6.74 40.26 -33.39
C LEU A 16 6.67 40.16 -31.85
N LEU A 17 5.68 40.85 -31.27
CA LEU A 17 5.17 40.51 -29.94
C LEU A 17 4.35 39.23 -30.09
N LEU A 18 5.03 38.08 -30.07
CA LEU A 18 4.39 36.81 -29.71
C LEU A 18 4.07 36.90 -28.22
N SER A 19 2.88 37.42 -27.91
CA SER A 19 2.22 37.13 -26.65
C SER A 19 2.11 35.61 -26.54
N PHE A 20 2.92 35.02 -25.66
CA PHE A 20 2.70 33.67 -25.17
C PHE A 20 1.39 33.68 -24.41
N ILE A 21 0.29 33.44 -25.13
CA ILE A 21 -0.95 33.01 -24.52
C ILE A 21 -0.66 31.57 -24.10
N THR A 22 -0.27 31.36 -22.84
CA THR A 22 -0.35 30.03 -22.27
C THR A 22 -1.84 29.70 -22.20
N SER A 23 -2.31 28.90 -23.15
CA SER A 23 -3.60 28.24 -23.06
C SER A 23 -3.57 27.38 -21.79
N VAL A 24 -4.24 27.83 -20.74
CA VAL A 24 -4.68 26.94 -19.67
C VAL A 24 -5.75 26.07 -20.30
N ASN A 25 -5.36 24.93 -20.82
CA ASN A 25 -6.32 23.91 -21.19
C ASN A 25 -6.86 23.37 -19.87
N ALA A 26 -8.16 23.59 -19.61
CA ALA A 26 -8.86 22.75 -18.67
C ALA A 26 -8.79 21.34 -19.26
N GLU A 27 -8.00 20.48 -18.63
CA GLU A 27 -7.94 19.07 -19.02
C GLU A 27 -9.28 18.47 -18.63
N ASP A 28 -10.12 18.23 -19.64
CA ASP A 28 -11.35 17.47 -19.49
C ASP A 28 -10.96 16.11 -18.89
N VAL A 29 -11.23 15.92 -17.60
CA VAL A 29 -11.00 14.63 -16.93
C VAL A 29 -11.91 13.62 -17.61
N ASN A 30 -11.33 12.87 -18.54
CA ASN A 30 -11.98 11.72 -19.14
C ASN A 30 -12.14 10.67 -18.04
N TYR A 31 -13.36 10.54 -17.51
CA TYR A 31 -13.69 9.55 -16.49
C TYR A 31 -13.40 8.09 -16.94
N ASN A 32 -13.21 7.87 -18.25
CA ASN A 32 -12.80 6.59 -18.81
C ASN A 32 -11.27 6.41 -18.99
N SER A 33 -10.45 7.37 -18.52
CA SER A 33 -8.98 7.23 -18.46
C SER A 33 -8.46 7.04 -17.04
N ILE A 34 -9.29 6.54 -16.12
CA ILE A 34 -8.77 5.88 -14.93
C ILE A 34 -7.99 4.68 -15.47
N ALA A 35 -6.66 4.82 -15.56
CA ALA A 35 -5.78 3.68 -15.73
C ALA A 35 -6.28 2.57 -14.80
N PRO A 36 -6.43 1.31 -15.25
CA PRO A 36 -6.85 0.24 -14.36
C PRO A 36 -5.99 0.36 -13.11
N VAL A 37 -6.62 0.58 -11.95
CA VAL A 37 -5.90 0.60 -10.66
C VAL A 37 -5.02 -0.63 -10.69
N GLU A 38 -3.70 -0.45 -10.79
CA GLU A 38 -2.77 -1.54 -11.06
C GLU A 38 -3.08 -2.66 -10.07
N ASP A 39 -3.43 -3.83 -10.61
CA ASP A 39 -3.73 -4.96 -9.75
C ASP A 39 -2.45 -5.28 -8.99
N PHE A 40 -2.48 -5.37 -7.66
CA PHE A 40 -1.31 -5.77 -6.88
C PHE A 40 -0.98 -7.20 -7.27
N THR A 41 -0.04 -7.31 -8.19
CA THR A 41 0.29 -8.53 -8.89
C THR A 41 0.99 -9.50 -7.96
N GLN A 42 1.07 -10.76 -8.40
CA GLN A 42 1.99 -11.72 -7.78
C GLN A 42 3.42 -11.16 -7.75
N GLU A 43 3.84 -10.44 -8.79
CA GLU A 43 5.16 -9.81 -8.86
C GLU A 43 5.37 -8.78 -7.75
N GLN A 44 4.41 -7.89 -7.52
CA GLN A 44 4.49 -6.92 -6.41
C GLN A 44 4.45 -7.61 -5.04
N SER A 45 3.69 -8.70 -4.91
CA SER A 45 3.68 -9.54 -3.70
C SER A 45 5.08 -10.12 -3.43
N GLU A 46 5.72 -10.70 -4.45
CA GLU A 46 7.09 -11.22 -4.34
C GLU A 46 8.12 -10.11 -4.13
N ARG A 47 7.90 -8.92 -4.71
CA ARG A 47 8.79 -7.77 -4.52
C ARG A 47 8.79 -7.30 -3.06
N VAL A 48 7.63 -7.20 -2.42
CA VAL A 48 7.52 -6.89 -0.98
C VAL A 48 8.29 -7.94 -0.16
N LYS A 49 8.10 -9.24 -0.46
CA LYS A 49 8.76 -10.34 0.26
C LYS A 49 10.28 -10.27 0.24
N GLN A 50 10.90 -9.68 -0.79
CA GLN A 50 12.36 -9.49 -0.84
C GLN A 50 12.89 -8.60 0.29
N TYR A 51 12.04 -7.74 0.85
CA TYR A 51 12.35 -6.82 1.96
C TYR A 51 11.93 -7.36 3.32
N LEU A 52 11.26 -8.51 3.38
CA LEU A 52 10.83 -9.10 4.64
C LEU A 52 11.96 -9.95 5.23
N ILE A 53 12.26 -9.69 6.50
CA ILE A 53 13.20 -10.49 7.30
C ILE A 53 12.39 -11.26 8.32
N GLN A 54 12.52 -12.58 8.30
CA GLN A 54 11.82 -13.45 9.23
C GLN A 54 12.78 -13.94 10.33
N ASP A 55 12.40 -13.74 11.58
CA ASP A 55 13.10 -14.28 12.75
C ASP A 55 12.10 -14.93 13.70
N GLY A 56 12.14 -16.26 13.77
CA GLY A 56 11.21 -17.07 14.53
C GLY A 56 9.75 -16.73 14.18
N GLU A 57 9.05 -16.16 15.16
CA GLU A 57 7.64 -15.82 15.05
C GLU A 57 7.35 -14.44 14.42
N ARG A 58 8.39 -13.61 14.24
CA ARG A 58 8.28 -12.21 13.85
C ARG A 58 8.76 -12.00 12.41
N VAL A 59 8.07 -11.13 11.71
CA VAL A 59 8.45 -10.59 10.39
C VAL A 59 8.74 -9.10 10.56
N TYR A 60 9.88 -8.66 10.06
CA TYR A 60 10.32 -7.27 10.01
C TYR A 60 10.40 -6.80 8.57
N PHE A 61 10.20 -5.51 8.34
CA PHE A 61 10.37 -4.91 7.03
C PHE A 61 11.68 -4.11 6.98
N ASP A 62 12.55 -4.45 6.03
CA ASP A 62 13.80 -3.75 5.79
C ASP A 62 13.56 -2.42 5.04
N TYR A 63 13.05 -1.44 5.79
CA TYR A 63 12.69 -0.11 5.30
C TYR A 63 13.87 0.62 4.65
N ASP A 64 15.05 0.55 5.26
CA ASP A 64 16.25 1.22 4.75
C ASP A 64 16.66 0.66 3.38
N ARG A 65 16.64 -0.67 3.21
CA ARG A 65 16.95 -1.30 1.92
C ARG A 65 15.88 -0.98 0.87
N ALA A 66 14.60 -0.94 1.25
CA ALA A 66 13.52 -0.52 0.35
C ALA A 66 13.68 0.94 -0.11
N LEU A 67 14.01 1.86 0.81
CA LEU A 67 14.31 3.25 0.48
C LEU A 67 15.54 3.39 -0.43
N GLN A 68 16.63 2.69 -0.12
CA GLN A 68 17.85 2.71 -0.92
C GLN A 68 17.59 2.22 -2.35
N ASN A 69 16.72 1.22 -2.50
CA ASN A 69 16.30 0.69 -3.79
C ASN A 69 15.23 1.55 -4.50
N ARG A 70 14.82 2.67 -3.89
CA ARG A 70 13.81 3.59 -4.44
C ARG A 70 12.48 2.90 -4.73
N GLU A 71 12.07 2.02 -3.82
CA GLU A 71 10.75 1.40 -3.89
C GLU A 71 9.63 2.43 -3.79
N SER A 72 8.45 2.07 -4.31
CA SER A 72 7.27 2.95 -4.24
C SER A 72 6.78 3.12 -2.81
N ASP A 73 6.15 4.26 -2.53
CA ASP A 73 5.53 4.55 -1.23
C ASP A 73 4.49 3.48 -0.86
N GLU A 74 3.74 2.96 -1.84
CA GLU A 74 2.78 1.88 -1.62
C GLU A 74 3.45 0.59 -1.18
N LEU A 75 4.54 0.17 -1.84
CA LEU A 75 5.28 -1.03 -1.44
C LEU A 75 5.84 -0.88 -0.02
N ILE A 76 6.38 0.30 0.28
CA ILE A 76 6.91 0.64 1.60
C ILE A 76 5.79 0.59 2.65
N ASN A 77 4.62 1.18 2.37
CA ASN A 77 3.48 1.15 3.29
C ASN A 77 2.95 -0.28 3.54
N ILE A 78 2.93 -1.12 2.49
CA ILE A 78 2.58 -2.54 2.62
C ILE A 78 3.58 -3.25 3.53
N GLY A 79 4.88 -3.04 3.34
CA GLY A 79 5.94 -3.59 4.17
C GLY A 79 5.82 -3.20 5.64
N LEU A 80 5.66 -1.89 5.91
CA LEU A 80 5.49 -1.37 7.28
C LEU A 80 4.22 -1.93 7.95
N LEU A 81 3.14 -2.13 7.19
CA LEU A 81 1.92 -2.73 7.72
C LEU A 81 2.11 -4.23 8.01
N ILE A 82 2.81 -4.98 7.17
CA ILE A 82 3.15 -6.39 7.44
C ILE A 82 3.92 -6.52 8.75
N GLU A 83 4.89 -5.65 8.97
CA GLU A 83 5.63 -5.61 10.22
C GLU A 83 4.76 -5.22 11.42
N THR A 84 3.81 -4.29 11.24
CA THR A 84 2.84 -3.92 12.28
C THR A 84 1.94 -5.11 12.63
N ILE A 85 1.35 -5.79 11.62
CA ILE A 85 0.55 -7.00 11.80
C ILE A 85 1.37 -8.05 12.56
N SER A 86 2.61 -8.27 12.13
CA SER A 86 3.47 -9.25 12.78
C SER A 86 3.78 -8.91 14.24
N GLU A 87 3.73 -7.63 14.64
CA GLU A 87 3.89 -7.22 16.04
C GLU A 87 2.74 -7.73 16.88
N GLU A 88 1.53 -7.42 16.42
CA GLU A 88 0.28 -7.68 17.12
C GLU A 88 -0.01 -9.18 17.27
N TYR A 89 0.46 -10.01 16.33
CA TYR A 89 0.36 -11.47 16.41
C TYR A 89 1.50 -12.14 17.20
N SER A 90 2.55 -11.41 17.58
CA SER A 90 3.69 -11.98 18.31
C SER A 90 3.60 -11.72 19.82
N ASN A 91 3.94 -12.73 20.63
CA ASN A 91 4.13 -12.55 22.08
C ASN A 91 5.54 -12.00 22.42
N SER A 92 6.35 -11.70 21.40
CA SER A 92 7.75 -11.30 21.54
C SER A 92 7.86 -9.80 21.73
N THR A 93 8.57 -9.36 22.77
CA THR A 93 8.84 -7.95 23.06
C THR A 93 10.14 -7.45 22.40
N PHE A 94 10.64 -8.14 21.37
CA PHE A 94 11.88 -7.75 20.69
C PHE A 94 11.69 -6.41 19.97
N THR A 95 12.47 -5.41 20.39
CA THR A 95 12.58 -4.10 19.77
C THR A 95 13.92 -4.06 19.02
N PRO A 96 13.94 -4.12 17.68
CA PRO A 96 15.17 -3.94 16.90
C PRO A 96 15.79 -2.58 17.19
N ASN A 97 17.13 -2.50 17.22
CA ASN A 97 17.88 -1.29 17.56
C ASN A 97 17.78 -0.16 16.50
N SER A 98 17.02 -0.35 15.43
CA SER A 98 16.88 0.62 14.35
C SER A 98 15.62 0.40 13.50
N TYR A 99 14.89 1.49 13.26
CA TYR A 99 13.80 1.69 12.29
C TYR A 99 12.45 1.03 12.56
N PHE A 100 11.67 1.65 13.43
CA PHE A 100 10.22 1.61 13.33
C PHE A 100 9.68 3.00 13.00
N ARG A 101 9.09 3.13 11.81
CA ARG A 101 7.89 3.95 11.66
C ARG A 101 6.72 2.97 11.74
N SER A 102 6.30 2.61 12.95
CA SER A 102 4.98 2.01 13.10
C SER A 102 3.99 3.07 12.60
N ILE A 103 3.25 2.73 11.55
CA ILE A 103 2.11 3.55 11.17
C ILE A 103 0.98 3.00 12.03
N PRO A 104 0.46 3.74 13.02
CA PRO A 104 -0.78 3.35 13.66
C PRO A 104 -1.85 3.41 12.58
N ILE A 105 -2.18 2.25 12.03
CA ILE A 105 -3.30 2.14 11.11
C ILE A 105 -4.50 1.89 11.99
N PRO A 106 -5.40 2.85 12.20
CA PRO A 106 -6.66 2.54 12.81
C PRO A 106 -7.38 1.54 11.89
N PHE A 107 -7.41 0.29 12.31
CA PHE A 107 -8.36 -0.68 11.80
C PHE A 107 -9.73 -0.24 12.32
N HIS A 108 -10.42 0.58 11.53
CA HIS A 108 -11.82 0.95 11.77
C HIS A 108 -12.79 -0.21 11.48
N TRP A 109 -12.28 -1.44 11.46
CA TRP A 109 -12.94 -2.65 11.01
C TRP A 109 -13.32 -3.52 12.19
N ASN A 110 -14.44 -4.23 12.06
CA ASN A 110 -15.00 -4.98 13.18
C ASN A 110 -14.27 -6.32 13.39
N TYR A 111 -13.67 -6.88 12.34
CA TYR A 111 -13.08 -8.22 12.34
C TYR A 111 -11.60 -8.27 11.91
N CYS A 112 -11.10 -7.29 11.16
CA CYS A 112 -9.69 -7.33 10.77
C CYS A 112 -8.76 -6.86 11.90
N GLY A 113 -8.01 -7.81 12.47
CA GLY A 113 -6.90 -7.54 13.40
C GLY A 113 -6.94 -8.42 14.65
N PRO A 114 -5.81 -8.63 15.34
CA PRO A 114 -5.79 -9.33 16.62
C PRO A 114 -6.75 -8.71 17.65
N GLY A 115 -7.66 -9.51 18.18
CA GLY A 115 -8.66 -9.07 19.16
C GLY A 115 -9.89 -8.39 18.56
N HIS A 116 -9.95 -8.18 17.25
CA HIS A 116 -11.15 -7.70 16.56
C HIS A 116 -12.02 -8.91 16.20
N ASN A 117 -13.00 -9.26 17.04
CA ASN A 117 -13.95 -10.36 16.75
C ASN A 117 -15.40 -9.87 16.52
N GLY A 118 -15.56 -8.59 16.19
CA GLY A 118 -16.84 -7.94 15.96
C GLY A 118 -17.77 -7.98 17.16
N ASN A 119 -17.24 -7.81 18.38
CA ASN A 119 -17.97 -8.01 19.63
C ASN A 119 -18.68 -9.38 19.66
N ASN A 120 -17.91 -10.45 19.59
CA ASN A 120 -18.40 -11.82 19.49
C ASN A 120 -19.38 -12.03 18.32
N PHE A 121 -19.01 -11.54 17.13
CA PHE A 121 -19.78 -11.65 15.89
C PHE A 121 -21.15 -10.95 15.90
N THR A 122 -21.33 -9.93 16.74
CA THR A 122 -22.57 -9.14 16.80
C THR A 122 -22.55 -7.91 15.91
N LEU A 123 -21.36 -7.35 15.63
CA LEU A 123 -21.21 -6.19 14.78
C LEU A 123 -21.36 -6.57 13.30
N PRO A 124 -21.95 -5.69 12.46
CA PRO A 124 -22.06 -5.95 11.03
C PRO A 124 -20.67 -5.94 10.38
N VAL A 125 -20.53 -6.68 9.29
CA VAL A 125 -19.37 -6.53 8.40
C VAL A 125 -19.42 -5.15 7.75
N THR A 126 -18.29 -4.45 7.70
CA THR A 126 -18.21 -3.07 7.19
C THR A 126 -17.85 -3.00 5.71
N ASP A 127 -17.05 -3.93 5.20
CA ASP A 127 -16.67 -4.03 3.79
C ASP A 127 -16.27 -5.46 3.37
N VAL A 128 -15.83 -5.62 2.12
CA VAL A 128 -15.42 -6.92 1.56
C VAL A 128 -14.20 -7.49 2.29
N LEU A 129 -13.23 -6.67 2.69
CA LEU A 129 -12.06 -7.16 3.43
C LEU A 129 -12.45 -7.64 4.82
N ASP A 130 -13.30 -6.88 5.52
CA ASP A 130 -13.84 -7.18 6.84
C ASP A 130 -14.68 -8.47 6.83
N GLN A 131 -15.36 -8.80 5.70
CA GLN A 131 -16.01 -10.10 5.52
C GLN A 131 -15.00 -11.25 5.51
N GLY A 132 -13.86 -11.07 4.83
CA GLY A 132 -12.79 -12.05 4.78
C GLY A 132 -12.21 -12.29 6.18
N CYS A 133 -11.97 -11.22 6.93
CA CYS A 133 -11.51 -11.29 8.31
C CYS A 133 -12.54 -11.97 9.23
N GLN A 134 -13.84 -11.64 9.10
CA GLN A 134 -14.89 -12.33 9.86
C GLN A 134 -14.89 -13.85 9.59
N ASN A 135 -14.71 -14.26 8.33
CA ASN A 135 -14.66 -15.69 7.98
C ASN A 135 -13.43 -16.36 8.60
N HIS A 136 -12.29 -15.69 8.61
CA HIS A 136 -11.06 -16.15 9.26
C HIS A 136 -11.25 -16.34 10.77
N ASP A 137 -11.82 -15.35 11.45
CA ASP A 137 -12.11 -15.41 12.89
C ASP A 137 -13.06 -16.55 13.26
N ARG A 138 -14.08 -16.80 12.43
CA ARG A 138 -15.03 -17.92 12.63
C ARG A 138 -14.37 -19.28 12.46
N CYS A 139 -13.40 -19.38 11.58
CA CYS A 139 -12.64 -20.62 11.35
C CYS A 139 -11.65 -20.89 12.49
N PHE A 140 -11.18 -19.85 13.18
CA PHE A 140 -10.12 -19.93 14.17
C PHE A 140 -10.49 -20.81 15.37
N THR A 141 -9.64 -21.80 15.69
CA THR A 141 -9.92 -22.81 16.75
C THR A 141 -9.14 -22.61 18.06
N GLY A 142 -8.48 -21.44 18.24
CA GLY A 142 -7.91 -21.03 19.54
C GLY A 142 -6.47 -21.50 19.83
N MET A 143 -5.81 -22.23 18.93
CA MET A 143 -4.45 -22.79 19.18
C MET A 143 -3.27 -21.90 18.70
N GLY A 144 -3.45 -20.58 18.63
CA GLY A 144 -2.46 -19.66 18.04
C GLY A 144 -2.49 -19.65 16.52
N TYR A 145 -2.27 -18.49 15.89
CA TYR A 145 -2.61 -18.30 14.48
C TYR A 145 -1.87 -19.22 13.49
N ARG A 146 -0.62 -19.60 13.79
CA ARG A 146 0.17 -20.55 12.98
C ARG A 146 -0.42 -21.96 12.89
N LYS A 147 -1.27 -22.38 13.84
CA LYS A 147 -1.90 -23.71 13.83
C LYS A 147 -3.24 -23.74 13.10
N ASN A 148 -3.67 -22.60 12.53
CA ASN A 148 -4.91 -22.46 11.78
C ASN A 148 -4.64 -22.38 10.27
N CYS A 149 -3.81 -23.31 9.77
CA CYS A 149 -3.32 -23.35 8.39
C CYS A 149 -4.43 -23.20 7.35
N GLU A 150 -5.53 -23.93 7.54
CA GLU A 150 -6.66 -23.89 6.63
C GLU A 150 -7.37 -22.53 6.66
N CYS A 151 -7.58 -21.96 7.85
CA CYS A 151 -8.16 -20.63 7.98
C CYS A 151 -7.28 -19.56 7.31
N ASN A 152 -5.96 -19.63 7.50
CA ASN A 152 -5.00 -18.70 6.91
C ASN A 152 -5.01 -18.81 5.37
N ARG A 153 -5.05 -20.04 4.82
CA ARG A 153 -5.19 -20.26 3.37
C ARG A 153 -6.50 -19.70 2.82
N GLN A 154 -7.61 -19.90 3.53
CA GLN A 154 -8.91 -19.37 3.13
C GLN A 154 -8.92 -17.84 3.11
N LEU A 155 -8.27 -17.18 4.07
CA LEU A 155 -8.16 -15.71 4.07
C LEU A 155 -7.34 -15.20 2.88
N VAL A 156 -6.17 -15.80 2.63
CA VAL A 156 -5.32 -15.44 1.47
C VAL A 156 -6.10 -15.58 0.16
N GLU A 157 -6.79 -16.71 -0.01
CA GLU A 157 -7.57 -17.00 -1.21
C GLU A 157 -8.78 -16.06 -1.35
N TYR A 158 -9.45 -15.77 -0.24
CA TYR A 158 -10.56 -14.83 -0.21
C TYR A 158 -10.12 -13.44 -0.69
N ILE A 159 -9.00 -12.92 -0.16
CA ILE A 159 -8.44 -11.63 -0.58
C ILE A 159 -8.08 -11.66 -2.06
N ARG A 160 -7.41 -12.73 -2.53
CA ARG A 160 -7.02 -12.88 -3.94
C ARG A 160 -8.22 -12.83 -4.89
N ILE A 161 -9.28 -13.58 -4.60
CA ILE A 161 -10.47 -13.64 -5.45
C ILE A 161 -11.26 -12.32 -5.41
N ASN A 162 -11.36 -11.71 -4.22
CA ASN A 162 -12.24 -10.57 -4.00
C ASN A 162 -11.55 -9.21 -4.12
N ARG A 163 -10.24 -9.17 -4.41
CA ARG A 163 -9.44 -7.93 -4.45
C ARG A 163 -10.09 -6.80 -5.25
N ARG A 164 -10.63 -7.10 -6.43
CA ARG A 164 -11.34 -6.13 -7.29
C ARG A 164 -12.55 -5.46 -6.62
N TRP A 165 -13.16 -6.12 -5.64
CA TRP A 165 -14.33 -5.66 -4.89
C TRP A 165 -13.97 -4.99 -3.56
N ILE A 166 -12.71 -5.08 -3.13
CA ILE A 166 -12.22 -4.34 -1.96
C ILE A 166 -12.14 -2.84 -2.31
N PRO A 167 -12.61 -1.93 -1.42
CA PRO A 167 -12.49 -0.49 -1.62
C PRO A 167 -11.06 -0.06 -1.94
N ALA A 168 -10.88 0.82 -2.93
CA ALA A 168 -9.57 1.13 -3.48
C ALA A 168 -8.58 1.68 -2.44
N ASP A 169 -9.07 2.49 -1.50
CA ASP A 169 -8.33 3.07 -0.38
C ASP A 169 -7.89 2.04 0.68
N VAL A 170 -8.44 0.82 0.63
CA VAL A 170 -8.20 -0.28 1.57
C VAL A 170 -7.42 -1.43 0.93
N ARG A 171 -7.34 -1.51 -0.41
CA ARG A 171 -6.71 -2.63 -1.13
C ARG A 171 -5.29 -2.92 -0.69
N TRP A 172 -4.46 -1.90 -0.53
CA TRP A 172 -3.07 -2.07 -0.09
C TRP A 172 -2.98 -2.71 1.31
N LYS A 173 -3.97 -2.48 2.19
CA LYS A 173 -4.06 -3.17 3.49
C LYS A 173 -4.40 -4.64 3.33
N ALA A 174 -5.33 -4.96 2.42
CA ALA A 174 -5.64 -6.35 2.06
C ALA A 174 -4.41 -7.06 1.49
N ASP A 175 -3.64 -6.37 0.64
CA ASP A 175 -2.40 -6.90 0.07
C ASP A 175 -1.34 -7.18 1.16
N ALA A 176 -1.20 -6.29 2.15
CA ALA A 176 -0.35 -6.52 3.31
C ALA A 176 -0.80 -7.75 4.15
N ILE A 177 -2.10 -7.87 4.45
CA ILE A 177 -2.65 -9.03 5.17
C ILE A 177 -2.36 -10.32 4.40
N LYS A 178 -2.62 -10.33 3.09
CA LYS A 178 -2.36 -11.47 2.21
C LYS A 178 -0.89 -11.89 2.27
N VAL A 179 0.04 -10.95 2.05
CA VAL A 179 1.48 -11.23 2.06
C VAL A 179 1.93 -11.71 3.45
N TYR A 180 1.44 -11.11 4.54
CA TYR A 180 1.76 -11.58 5.88
C TYR A 180 1.35 -13.04 6.11
N PHE A 181 0.12 -13.42 5.72
CA PHE A 181 -0.34 -14.80 5.89
C PHE A 181 0.38 -15.77 4.94
N GLU A 182 0.80 -15.33 3.74
CA GLU A 182 1.66 -16.11 2.85
C GLU A 182 3.08 -16.34 3.43
N THR A 183 3.62 -15.37 4.16
CA THR A 183 4.99 -15.43 4.71
C THR A 183 5.03 -16.12 6.07
N ALA A 184 4.19 -15.69 7.02
CA ALA A 184 4.25 -16.11 8.41
C ALA A 184 3.08 -16.99 8.86
N GLY A 185 1.89 -16.76 8.30
CA GLY A 185 0.67 -17.47 8.66
C GLY A 185 0.70 -18.96 8.32
N LEU A 186 1.54 -19.38 7.38
CA LEU A 186 1.64 -20.78 6.95
C LEU A 186 2.85 -21.52 7.55
N ILE A 187 3.61 -20.91 8.45
CA ILE A 187 4.76 -21.59 9.09
C ILE A 187 4.25 -22.67 10.05
N GLY A 188 4.79 -23.89 9.92
CA GLY A 188 4.34 -25.05 10.71
C GLY A 188 3.10 -25.74 10.14
N CYS A 189 2.64 -25.25 8.97
CA CYS A 189 1.82 -25.92 8.00
C CYS A 189 2.70 -26.50 6.87
#